data_AF-A0A7J4UZI5-F1
#
_entry.id   AF-A0A7J4UZI5-F1
#
_cell.length_a   1.000
_cell.length_b   1.000
_cell.length_c   1.000
_cell.angle_alpha   90.00
_cell.angle_beta   90.00
_cell.angle_gamma   90.00
#
_symmetry.space_group_name_H-M   'P 1'
#
loop_
_entity.id
_entity.type
_entity.pdbx_description
1 polymer ?
#
loop_
_entity_poly.entity_id
_entity_poly.type
_entity_poly.pdbx_seq_one_letter_code
_entity_poly.pdbx_strand_id
1 'polypeptide(L)'
;MTYDLKNLSKGDRSRLLSRADVDLSGPLAVARTVIDRVRKGGDQTLLACAQEYDSFVGRDLRVPSTTIKTARKRVPEDLMRAMVVCKERIERFHSLQRFEPFEFRDDIGVFGQKVVPLDRVGIYVPGGTASYASSVFMACVPARVAGVKEIVMCTPARGGKIGDAILAAAD
;
A
#
# COMPACT_ATOMS: atom_id res chain seq x y z
N MET A 1 18.78 -2.30 27.16
CA MET A 1 18.57 -3.35 28.18
C MET A 1 18.94 -4.68 27.53
N THR A 2 19.80 -5.45 28.18
CA THR A 2 20.35 -6.72 27.65
C THR A 2 19.80 -7.87 28.48
N TYR A 3 19.33 -8.93 27.83
CA TYR A 3 18.75 -10.10 28.48
C TYR A 3 19.61 -11.33 28.20
N ASP A 4 19.91 -12.11 29.23
CA ASP A 4 20.47 -13.46 29.06
C ASP A 4 19.33 -14.46 28.94
N LEU A 5 19.02 -14.84 27.70
CA LEU A 5 17.92 -15.77 27.39
C LEU A 5 18.06 -17.10 28.14
N LYS A 6 19.29 -17.58 28.41
CA LYS A 6 19.51 -18.88 29.08
C LYS A 6 18.97 -18.87 30.51
N ASN A 7 19.06 -17.73 31.18
CA ASN A 7 18.70 -17.56 32.59
C ASN A 7 17.27 -17.04 32.82
N LEU A 8 16.51 -16.78 31.75
CA LEU A 8 15.13 -16.34 31.86
C LEU A 8 14.16 -17.50 32.06
N SER A 9 13.16 -17.29 32.92
CA SER A 9 12.04 -18.21 33.07
C SER A 9 11.24 -18.31 31.76
N LYS A 10 10.44 -19.37 31.60
CA LYS A 10 9.53 -19.49 30.45
C LYS A 10 8.56 -18.30 30.37
N GLY A 11 8.10 -17.79 31.52
CA GLY A 11 7.20 -16.63 31.58
C GLY A 11 7.86 -15.34 31.10
N ASP A 12 9.11 -15.11 31.49
CA ASP A 12 9.84 -13.91 31.07
C ASP A 12 10.21 -13.94 29.59
N ARG A 13 10.59 -15.12 29.07
CA ARG A 13 10.78 -15.31 27.63
C ARG A 13 9.48 -15.03 26.85
N SER A 14 8.35 -15.52 27.34
CA SER A 14 7.05 -15.28 26.70
C SER A 14 6.69 -13.79 26.66
N ARG A 15 6.99 -13.04 27.73
CA ARG A 15 6.79 -11.57 27.78
C ARG A 15 7.72 -10.82 26.84
N LEU A 16 8.97 -11.24 26.70
CA LEU A 16 9.89 -10.64 25.72
C LEU A 16 9.47 -10.88 24.28
N LEU A 17 8.83 -12.01 24.01
CA LEU A 17 8.32 -12.37 22.69
C LEU A 17 6.91 -11.81 22.42
N SER A 18 6.18 -11.40 23.47
CA SER A 18 4.91 -10.72 23.29
C SER A 18 5.16 -9.38 22.60
N ARG A 19 4.62 -9.23 21.39
CA ARG A 19 4.34 -7.90 20.86
C ARG A 19 3.30 -7.31 21.80
N ALA A 20 3.50 -6.08 22.28
CA ALA A 20 2.60 -5.43 23.23
C ALA A 20 1.14 -5.74 22.88
N ASP A 21 0.36 -6.22 23.85
CA ASP A 21 -1.07 -6.45 23.68
C ASP A 21 -1.76 -5.09 23.48
N VAL A 22 -1.78 -4.62 22.24
CA VAL A 22 -2.46 -3.38 21.88
C VAL A 22 -3.94 -3.72 21.78
N ASP A 23 -4.74 -3.18 22.71
CA ASP A 23 -6.19 -3.23 22.60
C ASP A 23 -6.65 -2.45 21.35
N LEU A 24 -7.17 -3.19 20.37
CA LEU A 24 -7.67 -2.63 19.11
C LEU A 24 -9.16 -2.27 19.16
N SER A 25 -9.88 -2.56 20.26
CA SER A 25 -11.32 -2.34 20.35
C SER A 25 -11.71 -0.89 20.09
N GLY A 26 -11.01 0.06 20.74
CA GLY A 26 -11.19 1.50 20.54
C GLY A 26 -10.91 1.96 19.10
N PRO A 27 -9.69 1.73 18.55
CA PRO A 27 -9.38 2.06 17.16
C PRO A 27 -10.35 1.47 16.14
N LEU A 28 -10.78 0.21 16.34
CA LEU A 28 -11.74 -0.45 15.44
C LEU A 28 -13.13 0.19 15.50
N ALA A 29 -13.61 0.60 16.67
CA ALA A 29 -14.88 1.31 16.80
C ALA A 29 -14.88 2.66 16.06
N VAL A 30 -13.78 3.42 16.18
CA VAL A 30 -13.58 4.68 15.47
C VAL A 30 -13.53 4.44 13.95
N ALA A 31 -12.73 3.47 13.50
CA ALA A 31 -12.60 3.13 12.08
C ALA A 31 -13.95 2.73 11.46
N ARG A 32 -14.75 1.90 12.16
CA ARG A 32 -16.10 1.53 11.73
C ARG A 32 -17.00 2.74 11.54
N THR A 33 -16.96 3.67 12.49
CA THR A 33 -17.74 4.91 12.42
C THR A 33 -17.36 5.75 11.19
N VAL A 34 -16.07 5.90 10.89
CA VAL A 34 -15.60 6.61 9.69
C VAL A 34 -16.04 5.91 8.41
N ILE A 35 -15.88 4.58 8.34
CA ILE A 35 -16.31 3.77 7.18
C ILE A 35 -17.81 3.92 6.94
N ASP A 36 -18.63 3.86 7.98
CA ASP A 36 -20.08 3.98 7.86
C ASP A 36 -20.52 5.39 7.44
N ARG A 37 -19.83 6.44 7.93
CA ARG A 37 -20.03 7.82 7.45
C ARG A 37 -19.72 7.92 5.96
N VAL A 38 -18.56 7.42 5.52
CA VAL A 38 -18.13 7.47 4.11
C VAL A 38 -19.08 6.66 3.22
N ARG A 39 -19.55 5.49 3.67
CA ARG A 39 -20.51 4.68 2.92
C ARG A 39 -21.82 5.42 2.65
N LYS A 40 -22.26 6.28 3.57
CA LYS A 40 -23.52 7.05 3.45
C LYS A 40 -23.33 8.36 2.67
N GLY A 41 -22.23 9.06 2.89
CA GLY A 41 -22.03 10.42 2.36
C GLY A 41 -20.96 10.55 1.28
N GLY A 42 -20.36 9.43 0.82
CA GLY A 42 -19.44 9.38 -0.30
C GLY A 42 -18.30 10.40 -0.23
N ASP A 43 -18.00 11.01 -1.38
CA ASP A 43 -16.88 11.95 -1.56
C ASP A 43 -17.00 13.20 -0.68
N GLN A 44 -18.22 13.69 -0.41
CA GLN A 44 -18.42 14.82 0.49
C GLN A 44 -17.94 14.49 1.90
N THR A 45 -18.18 13.26 2.36
CA THR A 45 -17.69 12.81 3.66
C THR A 45 -16.19 12.56 3.64
N LEU A 46 -15.64 12.02 2.55
CA LEU A 46 -14.19 11.85 2.40
C LEU A 46 -13.45 13.19 2.49
N LEU A 47 -13.93 14.23 1.80
CA LEU A 47 -13.37 15.58 1.87
C LEU A 47 -13.47 16.16 3.27
N ALA A 48 -14.60 15.96 3.97
CA ALA A 48 -14.75 16.39 5.36
C ALA A 48 -13.74 15.69 6.28
N CYS A 49 -13.55 14.38 6.14
CA CYS A 49 -12.54 13.62 6.89
C CYS A 49 -11.10 14.07 6.56
N ALA A 50 -10.79 14.32 5.29
CA ALA A 50 -9.47 14.82 4.87
C ALA A 50 -9.20 16.23 5.44
N GLN A 51 -10.22 17.09 5.49
CA GLN A 51 -10.11 18.39 6.15
C GLN A 51 -9.90 18.25 7.67
N GLU A 52 -10.61 17.33 8.32
CA GLU A 52 -10.54 17.09 9.77
C GLU A 52 -9.18 16.51 10.19
N TYR A 53 -8.71 15.46 9.51
CA TYR A 53 -7.53 14.69 9.95
C TYR A 53 -6.21 15.13 9.30
N ASP A 54 -6.28 15.63 8.06
CA ASP A 54 -5.11 15.99 7.26
C ASP A 54 -5.00 17.50 7.00
N SER A 55 -5.98 18.30 7.43
CA SER A 55 -6.06 19.74 7.11
C SER A 55 -6.06 20.02 5.60
N PHE A 56 -6.63 19.11 4.81
CA PHE A 56 -6.74 19.24 3.36
C PHE A 56 -7.92 20.13 2.97
N VAL A 57 -7.64 21.24 2.26
CA VAL A 57 -8.64 22.27 1.87
C VAL A 57 -9.00 22.20 0.37
N GLY A 58 -8.80 21.05 -0.28
CA GLY A 58 -9.12 20.87 -1.70
C GLY A 58 -10.56 20.41 -1.95
N ARG A 59 -10.97 20.41 -3.22
CA ARG A 59 -12.27 19.88 -3.66
C ARG A 59 -12.15 18.57 -4.43
N ASP A 60 -10.97 18.30 -4.99
CA ASP A 60 -10.73 17.14 -5.85
C ASP A 60 -9.97 16.06 -5.06
N LEU A 61 -10.53 14.84 -5.06
CA LEU A 61 -9.87 13.66 -4.48
C LEU A 61 -8.82 13.05 -5.42
N ARG A 62 -8.92 13.33 -6.72
CA ARG A 62 -8.02 12.80 -7.74
C ARG A 62 -6.88 13.77 -8.02
N VAL A 63 -5.65 13.30 -7.86
CA VAL A 63 -4.46 14.07 -8.24
C VAL A 63 -4.42 14.23 -9.78
N PRO A 64 -4.31 15.45 -10.31
CA PRO A 64 -4.17 15.67 -11.75
C PRO A 64 -2.91 15.02 -12.33
N SER A 65 -3.00 14.47 -13.54
CA SER A 65 -1.86 13.85 -14.22
C SER A 65 -0.70 14.83 -14.47
N THR A 66 -1.02 16.11 -14.66
CA THR A 66 -0.03 17.19 -14.79
C THR A 66 0.78 17.37 -13.51
N THR A 67 0.14 17.28 -12.35
CA THR A 67 0.80 17.35 -11.03
C THR A 67 1.77 16.20 -10.84
N ILE A 68 1.36 14.98 -11.19
CA ILE A 68 2.20 13.77 -11.14
C ILE A 68 3.45 13.94 -12.02
N LYS A 69 3.25 14.29 -13.30
CA LYS A 69 4.36 14.50 -14.26
C LYS A 69 5.32 15.61 -13.84
N THR A 70 4.81 16.65 -13.18
CA THR A 70 5.64 17.77 -12.72
C THR A 70 6.43 17.39 -11.47
N ALA A 71 5.85 16.61 -10.56
CA ALA A 71 6.53 16.12 -9.37
C ALA A 71 7.80 15.33 -9.72
N ARG A 72 7.74 14.48 -10.76
CA ARG A 72 8.89 13.75 -11.28
C ARG A 72 10.08 14.65 -11.61
N LYS A 73 9.84 15.88 -12.12
CA LYS A 73 10.91 16.83 -12.46
C LYS A 73 11.53 17.51 -11.24
N ARG A 74 10.88 17.43 -10.07
CA ARG A 74 11.37 18.00 -8.81
C ARG A 74 12.14 16.98 -7.96
N VAL A 75 12.10 15.70 -8.32
CA VAL A 75 12.88 14.67 -7.63
C VAL A 75 14.34 14.77 -8.07
N PRO A 76 15.32 14.78 -7.13
CA PRO A 76 16.74 14.72 -7.45
C PRO A 76 17.09 13.56 -8.40
N GLU A 77 18.04 13.79 -9.32
CA GLU A 77 18.37 12.85 -10.38
C GLU A 77 18.94 11.52 -9.84
N ASP A 78 19.77 11.59 -8.81
CA ASP A 78 20.30 10.42 -8.09
C ASP A 78 19.18 9.57 -7.47
N LEU A 79 18.21 10.22 -6.82
CA LEU A 79 17.02 9.56 -6.28
C LEU A 79 16.16 8.95 -7.39
N MET A 80 15.93 9.66 -8.49
CA MET A 80 15.20 9.11 -9.64
C MET A 80 15.88 7.86 -10.22
N ARG A 81 17.21 7.86 -10.35
CA ARG A 81 17.97 6.68 -10.80
C ARG A 81 17.80 5.51 -9.81
N ALA A 82 17.88 5.78 -8.51
CA ALA A 82 17.66 4.76 -7.49
C ALA A 82 16.23 4.18 -7.54
N MET A 83 15.23 5.02 -7.78
CA MET A 83 13.83 4.59 -7.93
C MET A 83 13.62 3.69 -9.15
N VAL A 84 14.26 3.99 -10.28
CA VAL A 84 14.22 3.13 -11.49
C VAL A 84 14.83 1.76 -11.20
N VAL A 85 16.02 1.72 -10.60
CA VAL A 85 16.68 0.46 -10.22
C VAL A 85 15.82 -0.33 -9.23
N CYS A 86 15.18 0.34 -8.27
CA CYS A 86 14.28 -0.29 -7.30
C CYS A 86 13.10 -0.96 -8.00
N LYS A 87 12.41 -0.24 -8.90
CA LYS A 87 11.30 -0.76 -9.69
C LYS A 87 11.72 -1.98 -10.50
N GLU A 88 12.82 -1.90 -11.25
CA GLU A 88 13.30 -3.00 -12.10
C GLU A 88 13.60 -4.27 -11.31
N ARG A 89 14.24 -4.12 -10.14
CA ARG A 89 14.55 -5.27 -9.27
C ARG A 89 13.29 -5.90 -8.68
N ILE A 90 12.34 -5.08 -8.23
CA ILE A 90 11.05 -5.55 -7.70
C ILE A 90 10.25 -6.26 -8.79
N GLU A 91 10.19 -5.68 -9.99
CA GLU A 91 9.49 -6.23 -11.14
C GLU A 91 10.09 -7.57 -11.56
N ARG A 92 11.43 -7.65 -11.67
CA ARG A 92 12.14 -8.89 -11.96
C ARG A 92 11.82 -9.97 -10.92
N PHE A 93 11.90 -9.63 -9.63
CA PHE A 93 11.65 -10.60 -8.57
C PHE A 93 10.22 -11.15 -8.60
N HIS A 94 9.21 -10.27 -8.68
CA HIS A 94 7.81 -10.70 -8.71
C HIS A 94 7.42 -11.41 -10.01
N SER A 95 8.10 -11.11 -11.12
CA SER A 95 7.89 -11.84 -12.38
C SER A 95 8.30 -13.31 -12.29
N LEU A 96 9.33 -13.62 -11.48
CA LEU A 96 9.76 -15.01 -11.21
C LEU A 96 8.78 -15.79 -10.32
N GLN A 97 7.84 -15.10 -9.66
CA GLN A 97 6.84 -15.70 -8.78
C GLN A 97 5.49 -15.97 -9.49
N ARG A 98 5.41 -15.74 -10.79
CA ARG A 98 4.19 -16.05 -11.55
C ARG A 98 3.95 -17.56 -11.54
N PHE A 99 2.75 -17.94 -11.11
CA PHE A 99 2.29 -19.32 -11.17
C PHE A 99 1.89 -19.65 -12.60
N GLU A 100 2.51 -20.68 -13.16
CA GLU A 100 2.09 -21.22 -14.44
C GLU A 100 0.78 -22.01 -14.25
N PRO A 101 -0.29 -21.68 -14.99
CA PRO A 101 -1.49 -22.50 -15.00
C PRO A 101 -1.14 -23.89 -15.53
N PHE A 102 -1.86 -24.91 -15.07
CA PHE A 102 -1.67 -26.26 -15.57
C PHE A 102 -3.01 -26.93 -15.83
N GLU A 103 -2.97 -27.93 -16.69
CA GLU A 103 -4.07 -28.82 -17.01
C GLU A 103 -3.52 -30.24 -17.06
N PHE A 104 -4.28 -31.21 -16.55
CA PHE A 104 -4.01 -32.63 -16.68
C PHE A 104 -5.31 -33.40 -16.91
N ARG A 105 -5.17 -34.62 -17.43
CA ARG A 105 -6.29 -35.51 -17.71
C ARG A 105 -6.06 -36.84 -17.00
N ASP A 106 -7.12 -37.39 -16.44
CA ASP A 106 -7.17 -38.74 -15.88
C ASP A 106 -8.40 -39.50 -16.42
N ASP A 107 -8.67 -40.68 -15.83
CA ASP A 107 -9.77 -41.57 -16.24
C ASP A 107 -11.16 -40.96 -16.04
N ILE A 108 -11.30 -39.91 -15.23
CA ILE A 108 -12.58 -39.29 -14.89
C ILE A 108 -12.77 -37.90 -15.52
N GLY A 109 -11.71 -37.24 -16.00
CA GLY A 109 -11.86 -35.98 -16.71
C GLY A 109 -10.60 -35.15 -16.90
N VAL A 110 -10.81 -33.85 -17.12
CA VAL A 110 -9.75 -32.83 -17.25
C VAL A 110 -9.81 -31.92 -16.03
N PHE A 111 -8.66 -31.73 -15.39
CA PHE A 111 -8.51 -30.94 -14.18
C PHE A 111 -7.34 -29.97 -14.34
N GLY A 112 -7.31 -28.91 -13.54
CA GLY A 112 -6.23 -27.95 -13.65
C GLY A 112 -6.37 -26.76 -12.71
N GLN A 113 -5.46 -25.82 -12.88
CA GLN A 113 -5.46 -24.54 -12.19
C GLN A 113 -5.38 -23.40 -13.20
N LYS A 114 -6.28 -22.43 -13.05
CA LYS A 114 -6.19 -21.15 -13.74
C LYS A 114 -5.78 -20.07 -12.76
N VAL A 115 -4.85 -19.23 -13.17
CA VAL A 115 -4.41 -18.05 -12.41
C VAL A 115 -4.94 -16.82 -13.14
N VAL A 116 -5.79 -16.05 -12.47
CA VAL A 116 -6.46 -14.88 -13.05
C VAL A 116 -6.22 -13.68 -12.14
N PRO A 117 -5.75 -12.53 -12.67
CA PRO A 117 -5.61 -11.33 -11.86
C PRO A 117 -6.97 -10.79 -11.41
N LEU A 118 -6.94 -10.06 -10.29
CA LEU A 118 -8.07 -9.21 -9.90
C LEU A 118 -8.31 -8.13 -10.96
N ASP A 119 -9.57 -7.78 -11.23
CA ASP A 119 -9.87 -6.71 -12.17
C ASP A 119 -9.45 -5.33 -11.65
N ARG A 120 -9.59 -5.10 -10.33
CA ARG A 120 -9.25 -3.84 -9.66
C ARG A 120 -8.64 -4.08 -8.28
N VAL A 121 -7.66 -3.26 -7.91
CA VAL A 121 -7.10 -3.20 -6.54
C VAL A 121 -7.02 -1.76 -6.02
N GLY A 122 -7.25 -1.61 -4.71
CA GLY A 122 -6.98 -0.39 -3.97
C GLY A 122 -5.70 -0.54 -3.15
N ILE A 123 -4.79 0.43 -3.24
CA ILE A 123 -3.50 0.44 -2.55
C ILE A 123 -3.43 1.68 -1.66
N TYR A 124 -3.27 1.47 -0.36
CA TYR A 124 -3.01 2.56 0.57
C TYR A 124 -1.50 2.75 0.74
N VAL A 125 -1.02 3.96 0.49
CA VAL A 125 0.37 4.36 0.73
C VAL A 125 0.39 5.37 1.86
N PRO A 126 0.99 5.02 3.01
CA PRO A 126 1.12 5.95 4.12
C PRO A 126 1.82 7.25 3.70
N GLY A 127 1.39 8.37 4.26
CA GLY A 127 1.97 9.69 4.06
C GLY A 127 1.96 10.49 5.35
N GLY A 128 2.16 11.81 5.25
CA GLY A 128 2.20 12.71 6.40
C GLY A 128 3.61 13.13 6.76
N THR A 129 4.18 12.52 7.81
CA THR A 129 5.51 12.92 8.35
C THR A 129 6.70 12.39 7.55
N ALA A 130 6.52 11.31 6.80
CA ALA A 130 7.54 10.72 5.94
C ALA A 130 6.97 10.29 4.59
N SER A 131 7.83 10.26 3.57
CA SER A 131 7.49 9.90 2.20
C SER A 131 7.89 8.46 1.90
N TYR A 132 6.92 7.54 1.82
CA TYR A 132 7.14 6.10 1.60
C TYR A 132 7.00 5.67 0.13
N ALA A 133 7.85 6.24 -0.74
CA ALA A 133 7.87 5.87 -2.17
C ALA A 133 8.13 4.37 -2.40
N SER A 134 8.88 3.72 -1.51
CA SER A 134 9.12 2.27 -1.57
C SER A 134 7.84 1.45 -1.45
N SER A 135 6.87 1.87 -0.63
CA SER A 135 5.57 1.19 -0.50
C SER A 135 4.76 1.25 -1.80
N VAL A 136 4.89 2.33 -2.58
CA VAL A 136 4.29 2.43 -3.92
C VAL A 136 4.83 1.30 -4.80
N PHE A 137 6.15 1.14 -4.89
CA PHE A 137 6.74 0.09 -5.71
C PHE A 137 6.38 -1.30 -5.22
N MET A 138 6.49 -1.55 -3.92
CA MET A 138 6.22 -2.87 -3.33
C MET A 138 4.77 -3.33 -3.47
N ALA A 139 3.81 -2.42 -3.67
CA ALA A 139 2.40 -2.77 -3.84
C ALA A 139 1.92 -2.66 -5.30
N CYS A 140 2.26 -1.58 -6.00
CA CYS A 140 1.78 -1.33 -7.35
C CYS A 140 2.48 -2.22 -8.39
N VAL A 141 3.79 -2.48 -8.25
CA VAL A 141 4.54 -3.31 -9.20
C VAL A 141 4.01 -4.75 -9.23
N PRO A 142 3.84 -5.48 -8.10
CA PRO A 142 3.27 -6.83 -8.16
C PRO A 142 1.85 -6.86 -8.73
N ALA A 143 1.01 -5.85 -8.45
CA ALA A 143 -0.32 -5.77 -9.05
C ALA A 143 -0.24 -5.64 -10.59
N ARG A 144 0.69 -4.83 -11.10
CA ARG A 144 0.95 -4.74 -12.55
C ARG A 144 1.51 -6.03 -13.12
N VAL A 145 2.46 -6.66 -12.43
CA VAL A 145 3.03 -7.96 -12.83
C VAL A 145 1.96 -9.05 -12.85
N ALA A 146 0.98 -9.03 -11.94
CA ALA A 146 -0.14 -9.97 -11.99
C ALA A 146 -1.07 -9.74 -13.19
N GLY A 147 -1.10 -8.53 -13.76
CA GLY A 147 -1.99 -8.16 -14.86
C GLY A 147 -3.29 -7.50 -14.39
N VAL A 148 -3.30 -6.90 -13.20
CA VAL A 148 -4.45 -6.13 -12.70
C VAL A 148 -4.72 -4.95 -13.64
N LYS A 149 -5.97 -4.81 -14.08
CA LYS A 149 -6.37 -3.79 -15.08
C LYS A 149 -6.48 -2.40 -14.47
N GLU A 150 -6.97 -2.32 -13.23
CA GLU A 150 -7.17 -1.04 -12.56
C GLU A 150 -6.53 -1.01 -11.17
N ILE A 151 -5.64 -0.04 -10.98
CA ILE A 151 -4.91 0.15 -9.72
C ILE A 151 -5.24 1.56 -9.24
N VAL A 152 -5.90 1.66 -8.08
CA VAL A 152 -6.19 2.93 -7.42
C VAL A 152 -5.30 3.06 -6.20
N MET A 153 -4.44 4.07 -6.19
CA MET A 153 -3.58 4.38 -5.05
C MET A 153 -4.14 5.55 -4.25
N CYS A 154 -4.26 5.39 -2.94
CA CYS A 154 -4.69 6.42 -2.01
C CYS A 154 -3.53 6.77 -1.06
N THR A 155 -3.30 8.07 -0.85
CA THR A 155 -2.30 8.55 0.11
C THR A 155 -2.81 9.87 0.72
N PRO A 156 -2.62 10.11 2.03
CA PRO A 156 -3.08 11.34 2.67
C PRO A 156 -2.28 12.54 2.15
N ALA A 157 -2.99 13.64 1.86
CA ALA A 157 -2.42 14.90 1.37
C ALA A 157 -2.34 15.94 2.51
N ARG A 158 -1.57 15.64 3.55
CA ARG A 158 -1.46 16.50 4.74
C ARG A 158 -1.03 17.92 4.37
N GLY A 159 -1.82 18.91 4.77
CA GLY A 159 -1.62 20.31 4.40
C GLY A 159 -1.69 20.59 2.89
N GLY A 160 -2.40 19.75 2.12
CA GLY A 160 -2.58 19.91 0.68
C GLY A 160 -1.42 19.41 -0.18
N LYS A 161 -0.43 18.72 0.41
CA LYS A 161 0.77 18.27 -0.31
C LYS A 161 0.97 16.76 -0.22
N ILE A 162 1.42 16.18 -1.32
CA ILE A 162 1.90 14.80 -1.42
C ILE A 162 3.39 14.88 -1.76
N GLY A 163 4.21 14.01 -1.17
CA GLY A 163 5.65 13.99 -1.43
C GLY A 163 5.95 13.71 -2.90
N ASP A 164 6.88 14.48 -3.49
CA ASP A 164 7.21 14.37 -4.91
C ASP A 164 7.72 12.97 -5.29
N ALA A 165 8.45 12.29 -4.39
CA ALA A 165 8.90 10.92 -4.60
C ALA A 165 7.74 9.90 -4.64
N ILE A 166 6.66 10.10 -3.87
CA ILE A 166 5.46 9.26 -3.94
C ILE A 166 4.76 9.47 -5.29
N LEU A 167 4.60 10.72 -5.70
CA LEU A 167 3.98 11.05 -7.00
C LEU A 167 4.81 10.50 -8.16
N ALA A 168 6.13 10.66 -8.11
CA ALA A 168 7.04 10.14 -9.14
C ALA A 168 7.09 8.60 -9.17
N ALA A 169 6.90 7.92 -8.02
CA ALA A 169 6.80 6.46 -7.98
C ALA A 169 5.48 5.93 -8.57
N ALA A 170 4.43 6.75 -8.57
CA ALA A 170 3.11 6.40 -9.09
C ALA A 170 2.92 6.65 -10.59
N ASP A 171 3.86 7.35 -11.24
CA ASP A 171 3.93 7.60 -12.69
C ASP A 171 4.42 6.35 -13.46
#